data_AF-A0A0B2UQH4-F1
#
_entry.id   AF-A0A0B2UQH4-F1
#
_cell.length_a   1.000
_cell.length_b   1.000
_cell.length_c   1.000
_cell.angle_alpha   90.00
_cell.angle_beta   90.00
_cell.angle_gamma   90.00
#
_symmetry.space_group_name_H-M   'P 1'
#
loop_
_entity.id
_entity.type
_entity.pdbx_description
1 polymer ?
#
loop_
_entity_poly.entity_id
_entity_poly.type
_entity_poly.pdbx_seq_one_letter_code
_entity_poly.pdbx_strand_id
1 'polypeptide(L)'
;MTAKQLEVETGCKIMVRGRGSMRDSGREERNRGKPNWEHLDDELHVLVQCEDTPNRAHLKLKCAVNEIKKLLIPAPFGKDDLKRKQLMELAIINGTYRPANKNNSMRWFSIFE
;
A
#
# COMPACT_ATOMS: atom_id res chain seq x y z
N MET A 1 -6.31 -5.62 -0.87
CA MET A 1 -6.55 -4.33 -1.54
C MET A 1 -5.20 -3.69 -1.82
N THR A 2 -4.83 -3.61 -3.09
CA THR A 2 -3.66 -2.86 -3.57
C THR A 2 -4.12 -1.52 -4.13
N ALA A 3 -3.22 -0.54 -4.30
CA ALA A 3 -3.57 0.74 -4.90
C ALA A 3 -4.25 0.55 -6.27
N LYS A 4 -3.71 -0.35 -7.10
CA LYS A 4 -4.27 -0.68 -8.42
C LYS A 4 -5.68 -1.29 -8.33
N GLN A 5 -5.94 -2.12 -7.32
CA GLN A 5 -7.26 -2.69 -7.10
C GLN A 5 -8.26 -1.60 -6.69
N LEU A 6 -7.85 -0.68 -5.81
CA LEU A 6 -8.66 0.46 -5.40
C LEU A 6 -8.98 1.39 -6.59
N GLU A 7 -8.03 1.60 -7.50
CA GLU A 7 -8.26 2.38 -8.73
C GLU A 7 -9.31 1.71 -9.64
N VAL A 8 -9.24 0.38 -9.81
CA VAL A 8 -10.20 -0.38 -10.62
C VAL A 8 -11.59 -0.37 -10.00
N GLU A 9 -11.69 -0.57 -8.68
CA GLU A 9 -12.98 -0.61 -7.97
C GLU A 9 -13.67 0.76 -7.93
N THR A 10 -12.89 1.83 -7.76
CA THR A 10 -13.43 3.20 -7.66
C THR A 10 -13.56 3.90 -9.01
N GLY A 11 -12.89 3.41 -10.05
CA GLY A 11 -12.76 4.10 -11.33
C GLY A 11 -12.08 5.46 -11.20
N CYS A 12 -11.24 5.63 -10.17
CA CYS A 12 -10.46 6.83 -9.91
C CYS A 12 -8.97 6.49 -10.01
N LYS A 13 -8.16 7.45 -10.45
CA LYS A 13 -6.71 7.38 -10.41
C LYS A 13 -6.22 7.89 -9.05
N ILE A 14 -5.36 7.12 -8.40
CA ILE A 14 -4.90 7.39 -7.02
C ILE A 14 -3.39 7.51 -7.03
N MET A 15 -2.90 8.70 -6.64
CA MET A 15 -1.47 9.02 -6.68
C MET A 15 -0.99 9.48 -5.31
N VAL A 16 0.08 8.87 -4.80
CA VAL A 16 0.78 9.35 -3.60
C VAL A 16 1.77 10.44 -4.02
N ARG A 17 1.67 11.63 -3.43
CA ARG A 17 2.45 12.84 -3.74
C ARG A 17 2.86 13.51 -2.43
N GLY A 18 3.64 14.60 -2.50
CA GLY A 18 4.21 15.23 -1.30
C GLY A 18 5.63 14.80 -0.96
N ARG A 19 6.16 15.43 0.09
CA ARG A 19 7.44 15.09 0.74
C ARG A 19 7.43 13.65 1.27
N GLY A 20 8.48 12.89 0.95
CA GLY A 20 8.62 11.48 1.34
C GLY A 20 7.75 10.51 0.54
N SER A 21 7.12 10.99 -0.55
CA SER A 21 6.38 10.13 -1.48
C SER A 21 7.31 9.19 -2.27
N MET A 22 8.59 9.56 -2.44
CA MET A 22 9.57 8.72 -3.11
C MET A 22 10.24 7.77 -2.12
N ARG A 23 10.46 6.53 -2.56
CA ARG A 23 11.19 5.53 -1.77
C ARG A 23 12.65 5.92 -1.51
N ASP A 24 13.25 6.69 -2.42
CA ASP A 24 14.63 7.16 -2.34
C ASP A 24 14.64 8.67 -2.09
N SER A 25 15.01 9.07 -0.87
CA SER A 25 15.07 10.47 -0.44
C SER A 25 16.17 11.27 -1.13
N GLY A 26 17.28 10.62 -1.53
CA GLY A 26 18.37 11.27 -2.26
C GLY A 26 17.95 11.63 -3.69
N ARG A 27 17.12 10.79 -4.31
CA ARG A 27 16.51 11.08 -5.62
C ARG A 27 15.42 12.14 -5.53
N GLU A 28 14.68 12.18 -4.42
CA GLU A 28 13.65 13.20 -4.16
C GLU A 28 14.26 14.60 -4.13
N GLU A 29 15.30 14.82 -3.32
CA GLU A 29 15.94 16.13 -3.18
C GLU A 29 16.53 16.65 -4.50
N ARG A 30 17.08 15.75 -5.33
CA ARG A 30 17.65 16.10 -6.64
C ARG A 30 16.60 16.49 -7.69
N ASN A 31 15.34 16.12 -7.47
CA ASN A 31 14.23 16.43 -8.39
C ASN A 31 13.33 17.54 -7.87
N ARG A 32 13.50 17.98 -6.63
CA ARG A 32 12.82 19.16 -6.09
C ARG A 32 13.10 20.38 -6.98
N GLY A 33 12.05 21.16 -7.24
CA GLY A 33 12.11 22.34 -8.10
C GLY A 33 12.12 22.08 -9.62
N LYS A 34 12.02 20.82 -10.07
CA LYS A 34 11.85 20.51 -11.51
C LYS A 34 10.37 20.58 -11.92
N PRO A 35 10.07 20.90 -13.20
CA PRO A 35 8.70 20.81 -13.71
C PRO A 35 8.16 19.39 -13.53
N ASN A 36 6.89 19.28 -13.12
CA ASN A 36 6.20 18.05 -12.69
C ASN A 36 6.60 17.47 -11.31
N TRP A 37 7.52 18.11 -10.59
CA TRP A 37 7.97 17.71 -9.24
C TRP A 37 7.68 18.74 -8.15
N GLU A 38 6.87 19.76 -8.47
CA GLU A 38 6.47 20.83 -7.53
C GLU A 38 5.77 20.28 -6.29
N HIS A 39 5.05 19.17 -6.43
CA HIS A 39 4.41 18.46 -5.32
C HIS A 39 5.38 17.91 -4.28
N LEU A 40 6.70 17.94 -4.51
CA LEU A 40 7.70 17.51 -3.51
C LEU A 40 7.94 18.53 -2.41
N ASP A 41 7.37 19.74 -2.52
CA ASP A 41 7.41 20.75 -1.47
C ASP A 41 6.18 20.68 -0.56
N ASP A 42 5.09 20.10 -1.05
CA ASP A 42 3.87 19.87 -0.28
C ASP A 42 4.03 18.77 0.79
N GLU A 43 3.15 18.75 1.79
CA GLU A 43 3.07 17.63 2.73
C GLU A 43 2.65 16.33 2.04
N LEU A 44 3.00 15.17 2.62
CA LEU A 44 2.61 13.86 2.10
C LEU A 44 1.08 13.77 1.97
N HIS A 45 0.60 13.62 0.74
CA HIS A 45 -0.81 13.63 0.42
C HIS A 45 -1.17 12.60 -0.67
N VAL A 46 -2.46 12.31 -0.76
CA VAL A 46 -3.02 11.43 -1.79
C VAL A 46 -3.87 12.25 -2.74
N LEU A 47 -3.52 12.26 -4.01
CA LEU A 47 -4.28 12.90 -5.08
C LEU A 47 -5.21 11.87 -5.71
N VAL A 48 -6.51 12.18 -5.74
CA VAL A 48 -7.55 11.35 -6.36
C VAL A 48 -8.10 12.10 -7.57
N GLN A 49 -7.98 11.51 -8.75
CA GLN A 49 -8.46 12.07 -10.01
C GLN A 49 -9.51 11.13 -10.60
N CYS A 50 -10.63 11.67 -11.09
CA CYS A 50 -11.68 10.91 -11.75
C CYS A 50 -12.10 11.60 -13.04
N GLU A 51 -12.23 10.83 -14.12
CA GLU A 51 -12.71 11.30 -15.42
C GLU A 51 -14.04 10.61 -15.74
N ASP A 52 -15.14 11.34 -15.57
CA ASP A 52 -16.50 10.90 -15.89
C ASP A 52 -17.41 12.14 -16.02
N THR A 53 -18.67 11.91 -16.37
CA THR A 53 -19.76 12.89 -16.23
C THR A 53 -19.85 13.43 -14.80
N PRO A 54 -20.19 14.72 -14.59
CA PRO A 54 -20.07 15.38 -13.29
C PRO A 54 -20.84 14.67 -12.16
N ASN A 55 -22.05 14.18 -12.45
CA ASN A 55 -22.87 13.45 -11.47
C ASN A 55 -22.22 12.13 -11.03
N ARG A 56 -21.58 11.40 -11.95
CA ARG A 56 -20.91 10.13 -11.66
C ARG A 56 -19.55 10.35 -11.01
N ALA A 57 -18.79 11.35 -11.48
CA ALA A 57 -17.50 11.70 -10.93
C ALA A 57 -17.60 12.05 -9.44
N HIS A 58 -18.62 12.81 -9.04
CA HIS A 58 -18.82 13.16 -7.63
C HIS A 58 -19.05 11.92 -6.75
N LEU A 59 -19.87 10.97 -7.22
CA LEU A 59 -20.14 9.72 -6.50
C LEU A 59 -18.86 8.86 -6.40
N LYS A 60 -18.13 8.68 -7.50
CA LYS A 60 -16.87 7.92 -7.54
C LYS A 60 -15.82 8.52 -6.62
N LEU A 61 -15.62 9.84 -6.68
CA LEU A 61 -14.70 10.55 -5.80
C LEU A 61 -15.07 10.37 -4.33
N LYS A 62 -16.36 10.48 -3.99
CA LYS A 62 -16.82 10.29 -2.61
C LYS A 62 -16.55 8.87 -2.11
N CYS A 63 -16.79 7.85 -2.95
CA CYS A 63 -16.46 6.46 -2.64
C CYS A 63 -14.95 6.26 -2.44
N ALA A 64 -14.13 6.76 -3.37
CA ALA A 64 -12.67 6.65 -3.29
C ALA A 64 -12.10 7.31 -2.02
N VAL A 65 -12.56 8.53 -1.70
CA VAL A 65 -12.14 9.24 -0.49
C VAL A 65 -12.51 8.47 0.77
N ASN A 66 -13.69 7.84 0.81
CA ASN A 66 -14.11 7.06 1.96
C ASN A 66 -13.23 5.82 2.19
N GLU A 67 -12.88 5.10 1.11
CA GLU A 67 -11.96 3.96 1.20
C GLU A 67 -10.55 4.38 1.60
N ILE A 68 -10.01 5.46 1.01
CA ILE A 68 -8.69 5.99 1.38
C ILE A 68 -8.65 6.41 2.85
N LYS A 69 -9.71 7.06 3.36
CA LYS A 69 -9.78 7.45 4.78
C LYS A 69 -9.69 6.26 5.73
N LYS A 70 -10.25 5.10 5.37
CA LYS A 70 -10.11 3.88 6.17
C LYS A 70 -8.66 3.40 6.23
N LEU A 71 -7.90 3.57 5.15
CA LEU A 71 -6.50 3.19 5.06
C LEU A 71 -5.56 4.17 5.79
N LEU A 72 -5.96 5.43 5.96
CA LEU A 72 -5.19 6.44 6.67
C LEU A 72 -5.22 6.26 8.21
N ILE A 73 -6.12 5.42 8.72
CA ILE A 73 -6.22 5.14 10.15
C ILE A 73 -5.43 3.86 10.44
N PRO A 74 -4.27 3.92 11.12
CA PRO A 74 -3.48 2.74 11.40
C PRO A 74 -4.26 1.82 12.35
N ALA A 75 -4.42 0.56 11.95
CA ALA A 75 -4.99 -0.45 12.83
C ALA A 75 -4.03 -0.73 14.01
N PRO A 76 -4.56 -1.03 15.21
CA PRO A 76 -3.74 -1.39 16.36
C PRO A 76 -2.88 -2.64 16.06
N PHE A 77 -1.72 -2.71 16.72
CA PHE A 77 -0.68 -3.70 16.46
C PHE A 77 -1.24 -5.13 16.44
N GLY A 78 -0.94 -5.87 15.36
CA GLY A 78 -1.36 -7.26 15.18
C GLY A 78 -2.79 -7.49 14.67
N LYS A 79 -3.60 -6.43 14.51
CA LYS A 79 -4.97 -6.53 13.95
C LYS A 79 -5.08 -6.10 12.48
N ASP A 80 -3.97 -5.73 11.86
CA ASP A 80 -3.93 -5.35 10.44
C ASP A 80 -3.78 -6.59 9.54
N ASP A 81 -4.90 -7.27 9.31
CA ASP A 81 -4.96 -8.44 8.43
C ASP A 81 -4.62 -8.09 6.98
N LEU A 82 -4.90 -6.86 6.54
CA LEU A 82 -4.62 -6.39 5.18
C LEU A 82 -3.11 -6.27 4.98
N LYS A 83 -2.41 -5.58 5.89
CA LYS A 83 -0.94 -5.46 5.86
C LYS A 83 -0.26 -6.82 5.94
N ARG A 84 -0.78 -7.75 6.77
CA ARG A 84 -0.22 -9.11 6.87
C ARG A 84 -0.32 -9.86 5.55
N LYS A 85 -1.47 -9.81 4.87
CA LYS A 85 -1.66 -10.44 3.55
C LYS A 85 -0.72 -9.85 2.51
N GLN A 86 -0.60 -8.52 2.45
CA GLN A 86 0.31 -7.84 1.52
C GLN A 86 1.78 -8.21 1.75
N LEU A 87 2.24 -8.25 3.01
CA LEU A 87 3.62 -8.64 3.33
C LEU A 87 3.90 -10.11 3.01
N MET A 88 2.91 -10.99 3.22
CA MET A 88 3.00 -12.40 2.84
C MET A 88 3.12 -12.56 1.32
N GLU A 89 2.23 -11.94 0.55
CA GLU A 89 2.28 -11.95 -0.92
C GLU A 89 3.61 -11.40 -1.45
N LEU A 90 4.08 -10.28 -0.89
CA LEU A 90 5.37 -9.68 -1.25
C LEU A 90 6.55 -10.64 -0.96
N ALA A 91 6.53 -11.32 0.19
CA ALA A 91 7.57 -12.29 0.54
C ALA A 91 7.56 -13.51 -0.39
N ILE A 92 6.38 -13.94 -0.86
CA ILE A 92 6.25 -15.01 -1.85
C ILE A 92 6.84 -14.56 -3.19
N ILE A 93 6.50 -13.36 -3.66
CA ILE A 93 7.02 -12.78 -4.91
C ILE A 93 8.55 -12.65 -4.85
N ASN A 94 9.10 -12.24 -3.71
CA ASN A 94 10.55 -12.08 -3.52
C ASN A 94 11.27 -13.39 -3.18
N GLY A 95 10.56 -14.52 -3.00
CA GLY A 95 11.14 -15.80 -2.59
C GLY A 95 11.71 -15.83 -1.16
N THR A 96 11.39 -14.82 -0.33
CA THR A 96 11.84 -14.72 1.07
C THR A 96 10.81 -15.22 2.07
N TYR A 97 9.69 -15.76 1.59
CA TYR A 97 8.61 -16.27 2.43
C TYR A 97 9.10 -17.43 3.31
N ARG A 98 8.96 -17.24 4.63
CA ARG A 98 9.21 -18.30 5.62
C ARG A 98 7.86 -18.77 6.15
N PRO A 99 7.42 -20.01 5.86
CA PRO A 99 6.24 -20.53 6.52
C PRO A 99 6.51 -20.54 8.02
N ALA A 100 5.56 -20.03 8.81
CA ALA A 100 5.61 -20.17 10.26
C ALA A 100 5.72 -21.68 10.55
N ASN A 101 6.87 -22.08 11.09
CA ASN A 101 7.23 -23.47 11.28
C ASN A 101 6.21 -24.08 12.26
N LYS A 102 5.21 -24.82 11.75
CA LYS A 102 4.33 -25.67 12.57
C LYS A 102 5.05 -26.96 13.00
N ASN A 103 6.35 -26.88 13.31
CA ASN A 103 7.12 -28.02 13.75
C ASN A 103 7.44 -27.90 15.24
N ASN A 104 6.47 -28.32 16.06
CA ASN A 104 6.81 -29.10 17.24
C ASN A 104 5.82 -30.24 17.48
N SER A 105 5.54 -31.04 16.44
CA SER A 105 5.01 -32.39 16.63
C SER A 105 5.92 -33.40 15.94
N MET A 106 6.60 -34.18 16.79
CA MET A 106 7.25 -35.46 16.48
C MET A 106 8.33 -35.48 15.39
N ARG A 107 9.57 -35.19 15.81
CA ARG A 107 10.71 -36.03 15.42
C ARG A 107 11.47 -36.45 16.68
N TRP A 108 10.91 -37.43 17.39
CA TRP A 108 11.71 -38.32 18.23
C TRP A 108 12.41 -39.29 17.27
N PHE A 109 13.63 -38.95 16.87
CA PHE A 109 14.58 -39.94 16.41
C PHE A 109 14.97 -40.78 17.63
N SER A 110 14.40 -41.97 17.77
CA SER A 110 15.03 -43.01 18.59
C SER A 110 16.14 -43.63 17.76
N ILE A 111 17.36 -43.24 18.09
CA ILE A 111 18.58 -44.05 17.89
C ILE A 111 18.87 -44.68 19.26
N PHE A 112 19.41 -45.91 19.25
CA PHE A 112 19.53 -46.95 20.31
C PHE A 112 18.33 -47.91 20.31
N GLU A 113 18.47 -49.21 20.02
CA GLU A 113 19.61 -50.14 19.99
C GLU A 113 19.91 -50.73 18.60
#